data_AF-A0A091E3A7-F1
#
_entry.id   AF-A0A091E3A7-F1
#
_cell.length_a   1.000
_cell.length_b   1.000
_cell.length_c   1.000
_cell.angle_alpha   90.00
_cell.angle_beta   90.00
_cell.angle_gamma   90.00
#
_symmetry.space_group_name_H-M   'P 1'
#
loop_
_entity.id
_entity.type
_entity.pdbx_description
1 polymer ?
#
loop_
_entity_poly.entity_id
_entity_poly.type
_entity_poly.pdbx_seq_one_letter_code
_entity_poly.pdbx_strand_id
1 'polypeptide(L)'
;MVRSIRRLKTLLSIAKRKDGGNQEFFRELLENAEKSLNDMFVRTYGMLYMQNSEVFQDLFTELKRYYTGGNVNLEEMLNDFWARLLERMFQLINPQYHFSEDYLECVSKYTDQLKPFGDVPRKLKIQVTRAFIAARTFVQGLTVGREVANRVSKTYEKDKSRTHFGASPRG
;
A
#
# COMPACT_ATOMS: atom_id res chain seq x y z
N MET A 1 -1.81 5.27 -16.14
CA MET A 1 -0.73 5.70 -15.21
C MET A 1 -0.93 7.10 -14.63
N VAL A 2 -0.84 8.19 -15.41
CA VAL A 2 -1.10 9.57 -14.91
C VAL A 2 -2.53 9.74 -14.35
N ARG A 3 -3.51 9.03 -14.92
CA ARG A 3 -4.89 8.97 -14.40
C ARG A 3 -5.01 8.24 -13.06
N SER A 4 -4.17 7.23 -12.78
CA SER A 4 -4.11 6.52 -11.50
C SER A 4 -3.47 7.38 -10.40
N ILE A 5 -2.44 8.15 -10.74
CA ILE A 5 -1.80 9.14 -9.85
C ILE A 5 -2.78 10.29 -9.51
N ARG A 6 -3.58 10.73 -10.49
CA ARG A 6 -4.65 11.74 -10.25
C ARG A 6 -5.70 11.22 -9.27
N ARG A 7 -6.09 9.95 -9.38
CA ARG A 7 -7.02 9.32 -8.43
C ARG A 7 -6.42 9.26 -7.03
N LEU A 8 -5.15 8.89 -6.86
CA LEU A 8 -4.48 8.88 -5.54
C LEU A 8 -4.56 10.25 -4.82
N LYS A 9 -4.37 11.35 -5.57
CA LYS A 9 -4.53 12.72 -5.04
C LYS A 9 -5.98 13.04 -4.63
N THR A 10 -6.96 12.65 -5.44
CA THR A 10 -8.39 12.83 -5.10
C THR A 10 -8.79 12.01 -3.88
N LEU A 11 -8.25 10.80 -3.73
CA LEU A 11 -8.55 9.89 -2.64
C LEU A 11 -8.02 10.41 -1.28
N LEU A 12 -6.83 11.01 -1.25
CA LEU A 12 -6.30 11.70 -0.05
C LEU A 12 -7.21 12.85 0.44
N SER A 13 -7.93 13.52 -0.46
CA SER A 13 -8.86 14.60 -0.09
C SER A 13 -10.20 14.09 0.48
N ILE A 14 -10.56 12.84 0.20
CA ILE A 14 -11.79 12.19 0.69
C ILE A 14 -11.59 11.63 2.12
N ALA A 15 -10.34 11.26 2.48
CA ALA A 15 -9.95 10.81 3.82
C ALA A 15 -10.28 11.82 4.95
N LYS A 16 -10.48 13.09 4.62
CA LYS A 16 -10.90 14.13 5.58
C LYS A 16 -12.37 14.04 6.03
N ARG A 17 -13.24 13.29 5.33
CA ARG A 17 -14.71 13.41 5.51
C ARG A 17 -15.43 12.24 6.17
N LYS A 18 -14.81 11.07 6.36
CA LYS A 18 -15.52 9.85 6.82
C LYS A 18 -15.09 9.47 8.24
N ASP A 19 -16.06 9.50 9.15
CA ASP A 19 -15.93 9.14 10.58
C ASP A 19 -16.07 7.61 10.83
N GLY A 20 -15.93 6.81 9.77
CA GLY A 20 -15.97 5.35 9.78
C GLY A 20 -14.59 4.79 9.47
N GLY A 21 -14.13 3.85 10.31
CA GLY A 21 -12.80 3.21 10.35
C GLY A 21 -11.84 3.58 9.22
N ASN A 22 -10.87 4.45 9.49
CA ASN A 22 -9.80 4.80 8.55
C ASN A 22 -9.06 3.58 7.98
N GLN A 23 -9.10 2.44 8.70
CA GLN A 23 -8.65 1.15 8.21
C GLN A 23 -9.40 0.67 6.96
N GLU A 24 -10.73 0.72 7.00
CA GLU A 24 -11.63 0.35 5.92
C GLU A 24 -11.42 1.24 4.71
N PHE A 25 -11.25 2.54 4.94
CA PHE A 25 -11.05 3.51 3.87
C PHE A 25 -9.83 3.17 3.00
N PHE A 26 -8.65 3.01 3.57
CA PHE A 26 -7.44 2.69 2.78
C PHE A 26 -7.50 1.30 2.15
N ARG A 27 -8.20 0.34 2.77
CA ARG A 27 -8.45 -0.98 2.17
C ARG A 27 -9.32 -0.85 0.92
N GLU A 28 -10.46 -0.17 1.01
CA GLU A 28 -11.33 0.14 -0.13
C GLU A 28 -10.56 0.88 -1.23
N LEU A 29 -9.66 1.81 -0.88
CA LEU A 29 -8.81 2.50 -1.87
C LEU A 29 -7.93 1.53 -2.66
N LEU A 30 -7.30 0.56 -1.97
CA LEU A 30 -6.43 -0.42 -2.60
C LEU A 30 -7.19 -1.37 -3.51
N GLU A 31 -8.33 -1.88 -3.04
CA GLU A 31 -9.21 -2.75 -3.82
C GLU A 31 -9.72 -2.06 -5.08
N ASN A 32 -10.13 -0.79 -4.96
CA ASN A 32 -10.58 -0.01 -6.11
C ASN A 32 -9.44 0.29 -7.09
N ALA A 33 -8.21 0.50 -6.60
CA ALA A 33 -7.04 0.70 -7.46
C ALA A 33 -6.69 -0.57 -8.23
N GLU A 34 -6.71 -1.73 -7.58
CA GLU A 34 -6.48 -3.04 -8.18
C GLU A 34 -7.52 -3.35 -9.26
N LYS A 35 -8.81 -3.25 -8.92
CA LYS A 35 -9.90 -3.46 -9.86
C LYS A 35 -9.81 -2.53 -11.06
N SER A 36 -9.55 -1.24 -10.83
CA SER A 36 -9.42 -0.27 -11.92
C SER A 36 -8.21 -0.54 -12.82
N LEU A 37 -7.11 -1.09 -12.28
CA LEU A 37 -5.96 -1.50 -13.07
C LEU A 37 -6.32 -2.71 -13.92
N ASN A 38 -6.87 -3.76 -13.29
CA ASN A 38 -7.30 -4.98 -13.96
C ASN A 38 -8.27 -4.69 -15.10
N ASP A 39 -9.35 -3.93 -14.84
CA ASP A 39 -10.36 -3.59 -15.85
C ASP A 39 -9.75 -2.84 -17.04
N MET A 40 -8.83 -1.92 -16.79
CA MET A 40 -8.17 -1.17 -17.86
C MET A 40 -7.21 -2.05 -18.67
N PHE A 41 -6.45 -2.92 -18.00
CA PHE A 41 -5.45 -3.77 -18.63
C PHE A 41 -6.10 -4.91 -19.42
N VAL A 42 -7.16 -5.53 -18.90
CA VAL A 42 -7.97 -6.50 -19.66
C VAL A 42 -8.52 -5.85 -20.93
N ARG A 43 -9.07 -4.64 -20.85
CA ARG A 43 -9.60 -3.93 -22.03
C ARG A 43 -8.53 -3.54 -23.05
N THR A 44 -7.31 -3.23 -22.59
CA THR A 44 -6.23 -2.70 -23.44
C THR A 44 -5.35 -3.80 -24.04
N TYR A 45 -5.03 -4.81 -23.24
CA TYR A 45 -4.06 -5.87 -23.57
C TYR A 45 -4.70 -7.26 -23.69
N GLY A 46 -5.96 -7.42 -23.29
CA GLY A 46 -6.72 -8.67 -23.44
C GLY A 46 -6.04 -9.87 -22.80
N MET A 47 -6.00 -10.98 -23.54
CA MET A 47 -5.43 -12.25 -23.09
C MET A 47 -3.95 -12.15 -22.68
N LEU A 48 -3.17 -11.28 -23.34
CA LEU A 48 -1.77 -11.08 -23.00
C LEU A 48 -1.60 -10.62 -21.54
N TYR A 49 -2.47 -9.72 -21.07
CA TYR A 49 -2.47 -9.34 -19.67
C TYR A 49 -3.02 -10.46 -18.78
N MET A 50 -4.14 -11.09 -19.16
CA MET A 50 -4.78 -12.10 -18.32
C MET A 50 -3.83 -13.26 -17.96
N GLN A 51 -3.03 -13.72 -18.93
CA GLN A 51 -2.02 -14.78 -18.75
C GLN A 51 -0.81 -14.35 -17.90
N ASN A 52 -0.65 -13.06 -17.63
CA ASN A 52 0.50 -12.48 -16.93
C ASN A 52 0.07 -11.59 -15.75
N SER A 53 -1.20 -11.68 -15.36
CA SER A 53 -1.83 -10.78 -14.39
C SER A 53 -1.30 -10.98 -12.98
N GLU A 54 -0.75 -12.17 -12.69
CA GLU A 54 -0.13 -12.55 -11.42
C GLU A 54 0.91 -11.52 -10.94
N VAL A 55 1.76 -11.00 -11.84
CA VAL A 55 2.77 -9.98 -11.50
C VAL A 55 2.15 -8.74 -10.84
N PHE A 56 0.93 -8.37 -11.25
CA PHE A 56 0.21 -7.25 -10.67
C PHE A 56 -0.60 -7.65 -9.43
N GLN A 57 -1.16 -8.86 -9.40
CA GLN A 57 -1.89 -9.38 -8.23
C GLN A 57 -0.97 -9.51 -7.02
N ASP A 58 0.25 -10.00 -7.22
CA ASP A 58 1.29 -10.10 -6.18
C ASP A 58 1.64 -8.73 -5.62
N LEU A 59 1.83 -7.72 -6.49
CA LEU A 59 2.08 -6.34 -6.06
C LEU A 59 0.96 -5.83 -5.14
N PHE A 60 -0.31 -6.00 -5.52
CA PHE A 60 -1.42 -5.55 -4.68
C PHE A 60 -1.55 -6.35 -3.38
N THR A 61 -1.22 -7.63 -3.40
CA THR A 61 -1.18 -8.48 -2.21
C THR A 61 -0.14 -7.98 -1.22
N GLU A 62 1.08 -7.70 -1.67
CA GLU A 62 2.14 -7.18 -0.81
C GLU A 62 1.86 -5.75 -0.32
N LEU A 63 1.23 -4.90 -1.14
CA LEU A 63 0.77 -3.57 -0.71
C LEU A 63 -0.26 -3.66 0.43
N LYS A 64 -1.23 -4.59 0.33
CA LYS A 64 -2.20 -4.85 1.40
C LYS A 64 -1.51 -5.37 2.65
N ARG A 65 -0.55 -6.28 2.52
CA ARG A 65 0.24 -6.85 3.63
C ARG A 65 1.09 -5.80 4.34
N TYR A 66 1.73 -4.90 3.61
CA TYR A 66 2.46 -3.77 4.19
C TYR A 66 1.52 -2.88 5.03
N TYR A 67 0.32 -2.62 4.51
CA TYR A 67 -0.66 -1.77 5.18
C TYR A 67 -1.21 -2.39 6.48
N THR A 68 -1.51 -3.69 6.48
CA THR A 68 -2.05 -4.39 7.66
C THR A 68 -1.03 -4.63 8.77
N GLY A 69 0.22 -4.20 8.58
CA GLY A 69 1.24 -4.26 9.62
C GLY A 69 2.34 -5.30 9.36
N GLY A 70 2.34 -5.96 8.21
CA GLY A 70 3.41 -6.88 7.83
C GLY A 70 4.79 -6.24 7.88
N ASN A 71 5.80 -7.06 8.21
CA ASN A 71 7.21 -6.69 8.14
C ASN A 71 7.70 -6.77 6.68
N VAL A 72 7.19 -5.86 5.85
CA VAL A 72 7.50 -5.78 4.42
C VAL A 72 8.31 -4.51 4.16
N ASN A 73 9.42 -4.63 3.46
CA ASN A 73 10.16 -3.48 2.96
C ASN A 73 9.50 -2.99 1.66
N LEU A 74 8.79 -1.87 1.74
CA LEU A 74 8.01 -1.34 0.62
C LEU A 74 8.88 -0.94 -0.57
N GLU A 75 10.10 -0.44 -0.34
CA GLU A 75 10.99 -0.06 -1.44
C GLU A 75 11.54 -1.27 -2.18
N GLU A 76 11.95 -2.30 -1.44
CA GLU A 76 12.45 -3.57 -1.98
C GLU A 76 11.36 -4.29 -2.77
N MET A 77 10.16 -4.44 -2.19
CA MET A 77 9.02 -5.03 -2.88
C MET A 77 8.67 -4.31 -4.20
N LEU A 78 8.75 -2.97 -4.21
CA LEU A 78 8.53 -2.21 -5.44
C LEU A 78 9.64 -2.44 -6.46
N ASN A 79 10.90 -2.54 -6.03
CA ASN A 79 12.02 -2.86 -6.94
C ASN A 79 11.83 -4.27 -7.53
N ASP A 80 11.47 -5.26 -6.72
CA ASP A 80 11.22 -6.64 -7.16
C ASP A 80 10.09 -6.72 -8.17
N PHE A 81 9.00 -5.98 -7.94
CA PHE A 81 7.91 -5.86 -8.91
C PHE A 81 8.41 -5.37 -10.27
N TRP A 82 9.24 -4.32 -10.29
CA TRP A 82 9.75 -3.76 -11.55
C TRP A 82 10.73 -4.69 -12.26
N ALA A 83 11.56 -5.43 -11.52
CA ALA A 83 12.45 -6.45 -12.07
C ALA A 83 11.64 -7.58 -12.72
N ARG A 84 10.71 -8.19 -11.98
CA ARG A 84 9.83 -9.26 -12.51
C ARG A 84 9.01 -8.80 -13.71
N LEU A 85 8.50 -7.56 -13.67
CA LEU A 85 7.77 -6.99 -14.80
C LEU A 85 8.67 -6.80 -16.03
N LEU A 86 9.92 -6.37 -15.84
CA LEU A 86 10.88 -6.23 -16.93
C LEU A 86 11.16 -7.59 -17.57
N GLU A 87 11.49 -8.59 -16.78
CA GLU A 87 11.81 -9.94 -17.26
C GLU A 87 10.65 -10.53 -18.05
N ARG A 88 9.42 -10.40 -17.52
CA ARG A 88 8.22 -10.87 -18.20
C ARG A 88 7.97 -10.13 -19.51
N MET A 89 8.09 -8.80 -19.51
CA MET A 89 7.94 -8.00 -20.73
C MET A 89 9.02 -8.31 -21.77
N PHE A 90 10.24 -8.56 -21.33
CA PHE A 90 11.36 -8.87 -22.21
C PHE A 90 11.15 -10.19 -22.97
N GLN A 91 10.65 -11.21 -22.27
CA GLN A 91 10.23 -12.47 -22.89
C GLN A 91 9.07 -12.28 -23.88
N LEU A 92 8.05 -11.49 -23.50
CA LEU A 92 6.87 -11.26 -24.34
C LEU A 92 7.17 -10.49 -25.63
N ILE A 93 8.14 -9.56 -25.58
CA ILE A 93 8.56 -8.78 -26.76
C ILE A 93 9.48 -9.60 -27.68
N ASN A 94 10.16 -10.61 -27.15
CA ASN A 94 11.14 -11.43 -27.87
C ASN A 94 10.77 -12.92 -27.89
N PRO A 95 9.56 -13.30 -28.36
CA PRO A 95 9.05 -14.66 -28.23
C PRO A 95 9.83 -15.70 -29.03
N GLN A 96 10.61 -15.26 -30.03
CA GLN A 96 11.49 -16.13 -30.81
C GLN A 96 12.73 -16.63 -30.04
N TYR A 97 13.03 -16.05 -28.88
CA TYR A 97 14.21 -16.40 -28.08
C TYR A 97 13.79 -17.02 -26.74
N HIS A 98 14.60 -17.98 -26.30
CA HIS A 98 14.48 -18.54 -24.96
C HIS A 98 15.62 -17.97 -24.11
N PHE A 99 15.26 -17.34 -22.99
CA PHE A 99 16.22 -16.71 -22.09
C PHE A 99 16.34 -17.55 -20.81
N SER A 100 17.57 -17.82 -20.38
CA SER A 100 17.83 -18.43 -19.07
C SER A 100 17.55 -17.44 -17.94
N GLU A 101 17.36 -17.95 -16.72
CA GLU A 101 17.19 -17.13 -15.53
C GLU A 101 18.41 -16.20 -15.31
N ASP A 102 19.63 -16.72 -15.42
CA ASP A 102 20.87 -15.92 -15.32
C ASP A 102 20.92 -14.76 -16.33
N TYR A 103 20.39 -14.97 -17.54
CA TYR A 103 20.33 -13.93 -18.56
C TYR A 103 19.34 -12.84 -18.17
N LEU A 104 18.18 -13.23 -17.66
CA LEU A 104 17.15 -12.29 -17.21
C LEU A 104 17.60 -11.50 -15.97
N GLU A 105 18.29 -12.16 -15.03
CA GLU A 105 18.91 -11.48 -13.88
C GLU A 105 19.95 -10.46 -14.35
N CYS A 106 20.75 -10.82 -15.37
CA CYS A 106 21.70 -9.90 -16.00
C CYS A 106 20.98 -8.69 -16.63
N VAL A 107 19.87 -8.90 -17.36
CA VAL A 107 19.06 -7.80 -17.92
C VAL A 107 18.55 -6.88 -16.80
N SER A 108 18.05 -7.46 -15.70
CA SER A 108 17.56 -6.72 -14.54
C SER A 108 18.63 -5.80 -13.93
N LYS A 109 19.92 -6.16 -13.98
CA LYS A 109 21.05 -5.32 -13.52
C LYS A 109 21.24 -4.03 -14.33
N TYR A 110 20.83 -3.99 -15.59
CA TYR A 110 20.97 -2.80 -16.45
C TYR A 110 19.73 -1.89 -16.46
N THR A 111 18.70 -2.21 -15.67
CA THR A 111 17.42 -1.48 -15.63
C THR A 111 17.60 0.01 -15.35
N ASP A 112 18.48 0.39 -14.42
CA ASP A 112 18.70 1.78 -14.02
C ASP A 112 19.37 2.63 -15.12
N GLN A 113 20.23 1.99 -15.92
CA GLN A 113 20.92 2.63 -17.03
C GLN A 113 19.99 2.77 -18.24
N LEU A 114 19.30 1.70 -18.62
CA LEU A 114 18.48 1.65 -19.83
C LEU A 114 17.11 2.28 -19.65
N LYS A 115 16.60 2.34 -18.41
CA LYS A 115 15.29 2.89 -18.05
C LYS A 115 14.18 2.40 -19.00
N PRO A 116 13.92 1.09 -19.11
CA PRO A 116 12.93 0.52 -20.03
C PRO A 116 11.51 1.06 -19.77
N PHE A 117 11.21 1.44 -18.52
CA PHE A 117 9.96 2.08 -18.12
C PHE A 117 10.09 3.60 -17.90
N GLY A 118 11.18 4.20 -18.37
CA GLY A 118 11.52 5.59 -18.15
C GLY A 118 11.63 5.95 -16.66
N ASP A 119 11.13 7.13 -16.30
CA ASP A 119 11.11 7.63 -14.92
C ASP A 119 10.02 7.00 -14.03
N VAL A 120 9.15 6.15 -14.59
CA VAL A 120 7.96 5.65 -13.90
C VAL A 120 8.31 4.89 -12.63
N PRO A 121 9.22 3.89 -12.63
CA PRO A 121 9.53 3.12 -11.43
C PRO A 121 9.97 4.00 -10.28
N ARG A 122 10.88 4.95 -10.54
CA ARG A 122 11.39 5.90 -9.56
C ARG A 122 10.30 6.81 -9.01
N LYS A 123 9.47 7.42 -9.88
CA LYS A 123 8.40 8.33 -9.47
C LYS A 123 7.33 7.59 -8.67
N LEU A 124 6.94 6.39 -9.10
CA LEU A 124 5.96 5.56 -8.43
C LEU A 124 6.47 5.11 -7.06
N LYS A 125 7.72 4.65 -6.98
CA LYS A 125 8.36 4.25 -5.72
C LYS A 125 8.29 5.34 -4.66
N ILE A 126 8.70 6.57 -5.02
CA ILE A 126 8.67 7.71 -4.09
C ILE A 126 7.24 8.03 -3.65
N GLN A 127 6.28 8.05 -4.58
CA GLN A 127 4.90 8.42 -4.26
C GLN A 127 4.19 7.37 -3.41
N VAL A 128 4.32 6.10 -3.77
CA VAL A 128 3.71 4.97 -3.07
C VAL A 128 4.32 4.86 -1.67
N THR A 129 5.64 4.89 -1.55
CA THR A 129 6.32 4.78 -0.24
C THR A 129 5.85 5.86 0.73
N ARG A 130 5.85 7.12 0.31
CA ARG A 130 5.37 8.24 1.14
C ARG A 130 3.88 8.11 1.51
N ALA A 131 3.03 7.75 0.55
CA ALA A 131 1.60 7.64 0.78
C ALA A 131 1.27 6.52 1.78
N PHE A 132 1.90 5.35 1.65
CA PHE A 132 1.66 4.21 2.53
C PHE A 132 2.22 4.40 3.94
N ILE A 133 3.42 4.98 4.07
CA ILE A 133 3.97 5.34 5.38
C ILE A 133 3.04 6.32 6.09
N ALA A 134 2.58 7.37 5.39
CA ALA A 134 1.66 8.35 5.96
C ALA A 134 0.33 7.71 6.38
N ALA A 135 -0.27 6.87 5.52
CA ALA A 135 -1.51 6.16 5.81
C ALA A 135 -1.39 5.25 7.05
N ARG A 136 -0.34 4.42 7.09
CA ARG A 136 -0.07 3.50 8.20
C ARG A 136 0.16 4.25 9.51
N THR A 137 0.99 5.30 9.47
CA THR A 137 1.29 6.13 10.65
C THR A 137 0.05 6.83 11.16
N PHE A 138 -0.79 7.37 10.26
CA PHE A 138 -2.04 8.03 10.63
C PHE A 138 -3.01 7.09 11.33
N VAL A 139 -3.22 5.90 10.77
CA VAL A 139 -4.10 4.88 11.36
C VAL A 139 -3.58 4.39 12.71
N GLN A 140 -2.28 4.11 12.81
CA GLN A 140 -1.64 3.70 14.07
C GLN A 140 -1.77 4.80 15.14
N GLY A 141 -1.53 6.05 14.77
CA GLY A 141 -1.66 7.19 15.68
C GLY A 141 -3.08 7.34 16.25
N LEU A 142 -4.11 7.13 15.43
CA LEU A 142 -5.50 7.16 15.89
C LEU A 142 -5.85 5.99 16.83
N THR A 143 -5.33 4.80 16.55
CA THR A 143 -5.51 3.64 17.44
C THR A 143 -4.88 3.91 18.80
N VAL A 144 -3.63 4.35 18.84
CA VAL A 144 -2.93 4.69 20.09
C VAL A 144 -3.65 5.83 20.82
N GLY A 145 -4.06 6.88 20.11
CA GLY A 145 -4.81 8.00 20.70
C GLY A 145 -6.11 7.55 21.38
N ARG A 146 -6.88 6.67 20.72
CA ARG A 146 -8.09 6.09 21.31
C ARG A 146 -7.79 5.25 22.55
N GLU A 147 -6.74 4.44 22.52
CA GLU A 147 -6.34 3.63 23.68
C GLU A 147 -5.98 4.49 24.89
N VAL A 148 -5.21 5.56 24.67
CA VAL A 148 -4.84 6.50 25.73
C VAL A 148 -6.08 7.17 26.31
N ALA A 149 -6.97 7.71 25.47
CA ALA A 149 -8.22 8.34 25.91
C ALA A 149 -9.08 7.38 26.75
N ASN A 150 -9.20 6.12 26.33
CA ASN A 150 -9.94 5.09 27.06
C ASN A 150 -9.30 4.75 28.41
N ARG A 151 -7.97 4.67 28.48
CA ARG A 151 -7.24 4.44 29.75
C ARG A 151 -7.44 5.61 30.70
N VAL A 152 -7.33 6.83 30.19
CA VAL A 152 -7.52 8.07 30.95
C VAL A 152 -8.95 8.15 31.51
N SER A 153 -9.98 7.89 30.69
CA SER A 153 -11.38 7.86 31.15
C SER A 153 -11.61 6.88 32.31
N LYS A 154 -11.07 5.66 32.18
CA LYS A 154 -11.17 4.63 33.23
C LYS A 154 -10.48 5.06 34.53
N THR A 155 -9.32 5.72 34.45
CA THR A 155 -8.65 6.25 35.64
C THR A 155 -9.45 7.38 36.29
N TYR A 156 -10.04 8.29 35.50
CA TYR A 156 -10.91 9.35 36.01
C TYR A 156 -12.14 8.79 36.73
N GLU A 157 -12.79 7.76 36.17
CA GLU A 157 -13.92 7.07 36.82
C GLU A 157 -13.52 6.40 38.13
N LYS A 158 -12.34 5.75 38.16
CA LYS A 158 -11.81 5.08 39.35
C LYS A 158 -11.46 6.08 40.47
N ASP A 159 -10.89 7.23 40.12
CA ASP A 159 -10.57 8.29 41.09
C ASP A 159 -11.85 8.94 41.65
N LYS A 160 -12.87 9.16 40.82
CA LYS A 160 -14.19 9.64 41.25
C LYS A 160 -14.89 8.68 42.21
N SER A 161 -14.69 7.38 42.03
CA SER A 161 -15.24 6.34 42.91
C SER A 161 -14.55 6.31 44.28
N ARG A 162 -13.22 6.58 44.33
CA ARG A 162 -12.46 6.64 45.60
C ARG A 162 -12.77 7.89 46.41
N THR A 163 -12.99 9.04 45.76
CA THR A 163 -13.34 10.28 46.46
C THR A 163 -14.75 10.25 47.05
N HIS A 164 -15.69 9.51 46.44
CA HIS A 164 -17.05 9.34 46.98
C HIS A 164 -17.13 8.41 48.21
N PHE A 165 -16.20 7.46 48.39
CA PHE A 165 -16.12 6.59 49.58
C PHE A 165 -15.21 7.13 50.70
N GLY A 166 -14.49 8.23 50.47
CA GLY A 166 -13.53 8.81 51.41
C GLY A 166 -14.08 9.86 52.37
N ALA A 167 -15.34 10.28 52.24
CA ALA A 167 -15.96 11.28 53.11
C ALA A 167 -16.83 10.60 54.19
N SER A 168 -16.19 10.03 55.22
CA SER A 168 -16.85 9.75 56.49
C SER A 168 -16.55 10.91 57.45
N PRO A 169 -17.55 11.65 57.96
CA PRO A 169 -17.31 12.68 58.96
C PRO A 169 -16.86 11.99 60.25
N ARG A 170 -15.63 12.22 60.70
CA ARG A 170 -15.28 11.95 62.09
C ARG A 170 -15.96 13.00 62.96
N GLY A 171 -16.58 12.50 64.03
CA GLY A 171 -17.47 13.19 64.96
C GLY A 171 -16.89 14.40 65.65
#